data_AF-A0AAW2SZN6-F1
#
_entry.id   AF-A0AAW2SZN6-F1
#
_cell.length_a   1.000
_cell.length_b   1.000
_cell.length_c   1.000
_cell.angle_alpha   90.00
_cell.angle_beta   90.00
_cell.angle_gamma   90.00
#
_symmetry.space_group_name_H-M   'P 1'
#
loop_
_entity.id
_entity.type
_entity.pdbx_description
1 polymer ?
#
loop_
_entity_poly.entity_id
_entity_poly.type
_entity_poly.pdbx_seq_one_letter_code
_entity_poly.pdbx_strand_id
1 'polypeptide(L)'
;MLTKLTTPPAVSLVKQKLSPHFNHHSCSWNSLFRAHFNSWAFSIRRAAASSSPLMALQLYSRMQRQAVPFDSFSILFALKSCTYLPHNITILRHIHAHLLKLGFSTHVYVATSLLCAYAPSLFKDACILFDEMPLRNTVTWNIMITAYSRQGDVTTARIFFDRMPVRDVASWSAMIAAYMDNSLWDQGCHFFVK
;
A
#
# COMPACT_ATOMS: atom_id res chain seq x y z
N MET A 1 -41.26 -38.09 2.29
CA MET A 1 -41.53 -36.75 1.71
C MET A 1 -40.67 -35.74 2.46
N LEU A 2 -39.45 -35.48 1.99
CA LEU A 2 -39.04 -34.27 1.23
C LEU A 2 -39.20 -32.93 1.98
N THR A 3 -38.08 -32.50 2.57
CA THR A 3 -37.46 -31.15 2.59
C THR A 3 -38.26 -29.92 2.13
N LYS A 4 -38.15 -28.81 2.89
CA LYS A 4 -37.62 -27.53 2.38
C LYS A 4 -37.23 -26.53 3.49
N LEU A 5 -35.96 -26.14 3.43
CA LEU A 5 -35.30 -24.95 3.99
C LEU A 5 -36.00 -23.64 3.60
N THR A 6 -36.01 -22.63 4.49
CA THR A 6 -35.85 -21.21 4.14
C THR A 6 -35.45 -20.34 5.35
N THR A 7 -34.39 -19.56 5.16
CA THR A 7 -33.80 -18.51 6.02
C THR A 7 -34.60 -17.18 5.99
N PRO A 8 -34.42 -16.27 6.97
CA PRO A 8 -35.12 -14.98 7.02
C PRO A 8 -34.56 -13.90 6.05
N PRO A 9 -35.35 -12.86 5.73
CA PRO A 9 -35.12 -11.99 4.56
C PRO A 9 -34.21 -10.78 4.83
N ALA A 10 -33.51 -10.39 3.76
CA ALA A 10 -32.62 -9.25 3.66
C ALA A 10 -33.36 -7.90 3.69
N VAL A 11 -32.72 -6.91 4.32
CA VAL A 11 -33.15 -5.52 4.47
C VAL A 11 -33.00 -4.74 3.15
N SER A 12 -34.10 -4.08 2.78
CA SER A 12 -34.35 -2.99 1.80
C SER A 12 -33.13 -2.31 1.14
N LEU A 13 -32.97 -2.31 -0.20
CA LEU A 13 -33.69 -1.51 -1.23
C LEU A 13 -33.63 0.02 -1.07
N VAL A 14 -32.56 0.62 -1.58
CA VAL A 14 -32.60 1.92 -2.27
C VAL A 14 -32.02 1.72 -3.67
N LYS A 15 -32.88 1.32 -4.61
CA LYS A 15 -32.59 1.40 -6.06
C LYS A 15 -33.22 2.68 -6.57
N GLN A 16 -32.44 3.75 -6.70
CA GLN A 16 -32.85 4.90 -7.48
C GLN A 16 -32.47 4.68 -8.95
N LYS A 17 -33.48 4.89 -9.78
CA LYS A 17 -33.65 4.55 -11.18
C LYS A 17 -32.84 5.51 -12.07
N LEU A 18 -31.96 4.97 -12.92
CA LEU A 18 -31.50 5.61 -14.16
C LEU A 18 -31.48 4.52 -15.24
N SER A 19 -32.43 4.61 -16.16
CA SER A 19 -32.65 3.68 -17.27
C SER A 19 -31.52 3.76 -18.31
N PRO A 20 -31.01 2.61 -18.82
CA PRO A 20 -30.09 2.58 -19.94
C PRO A 20 -30.87 2.43 -21.25
N HIS A 21 -30.70 3.36 -22.19
CA HIS A 21 -30.97 3.07 -23.60
C HIS A 21 -29.82 2.19 -24.12
N PHE A 22 -30.07 0.88 -24.16
CA PHE A 22 -29.23 -0.13 -24.77
C PHE A 22 -29.34 -0.04 -26.29
N ASN A 23 -28.20 0.14 -26.98
CA ASN A 23 -28.07 -0.27 -28.37
C ASN A 23 -27.15 -1.50 -28.46
N HIS A 24 -27.64 -2.47 -29.23
CA HIS A 24 -27.09 -3.79 -29.51
C HIS A 24 -25.66 -3.73 -30.08
N HIS A 25 -24.65 -4.01 -29.27
CA HIS A 25 -23.37 -4.62 -29.69
C HIS A 25 -22.79 -5.47 -28.54
N SER A 26 -23.62 -6.35 -28.00
CA SER A 26 -23.24 -7.41 -27.08
C SER A 26 -22.65 -8.59 -27.86
N CYS A 27 -21.35 -8.87 -27.69
CA CYS A 27 -20.74 -10.23 -27.65
C CYS A 27 -19.28 -10.37 -28.11
N SER A 28 -18.56 -9.32 -28.52
CA SER A 28 -17.11 -9.44 -28.82
C SER A 28 -16.20 -9.06 -27.65
N TRP A 29 -16.67 -8.19 -26.76
CA TRP A 29 -15.81 -7.57 -25.75
C TRP A 29 -15.50 -8.46 -24.55
N ASN A 30 -16.40 -9.38 -24.17
CA ASN A 30 -16.23 -10.18 -22.95
C ASN A 30 -15.10 -11.22 -23.04
N SER A 31 -14.72 -11.68 -24.24
CA SER A 31 -13.60 -12.61 -24.45
C SER A 31 -12.25 -11.89 -24.46
N LEU A 32 -12.17 -10.70 -25.08
CA LEU A 32 -10.96 -9.86 -25.06
C LEU A 32 -10.69 -9.24 -23.68
N PHE A 33 -11.74 -8.93 -22.90
CA PHE A 33 -11.59 -8.36 -21.55
C PHE A 33 -11.00 -9.34 -20.53
N ARG A 34 -11.15 -10.66 -20.71
CA ARG A 34 -10.48 -11.66 -19.85
C ARG A 34 -8.98 -11.78 -20.11
N ALA A 35 -8.52 -11.48 -21.32
CA ALA A 35 -7.10 -11.54 -21.69
C ALA A 35 -6.28 -10.34 -21.18
N HIS A 36 -6.93 -9.32 -20.59
CA HIS A 36 -6.32 -8.02 -20.26
C HIS A 36 -6.07 -7.77 -18.76
N PHE A 37 -6.10 -8.81 -17.92
CA PHE A 37 -5.75 -8.73 -16.50
C PHE A 37 -4.33 -8.13 -16.29
N ASN A 38 -3.42 -8.39 -17.22
CA ASN A 38 -2.05 -7.86 -17.21
C ASN A 38 -1.91 -6.43 -17.76
N SER A 39 -2.91 -5.87 -18.43
CA SER A 39 -2.81 -4.53 -19.05
C SER A 39 -3.01 -3.41 -18.05
N TRP A 40 -3.95 -3.56 -17.10
CA TRP A 40 -4.14 -2.55 -16.07
C TRP A 40 -2.93 -2.48 -15.13
N ALA A 41 -2.44 -3.62 -14.63
CA ALA A 41 -1.24 -3.67 -13.80
C ALA A 41 -0.01 -3.09 -14.53
N PHE A 42 0.18 -3.47 -15.80
CA PHE A 42 1.28 -2.95 -16.63
C PHE A 42 1.13 -1.45 -16.91
N SER A 43 -0.07 -0.97 -17.21
CA SER A 43 -0.34 0.44 -17.48
C SER A 43 -0.17 1.31 -16.23
N ILE A 44 -0.62 0.83 -15.07
CA ILE A 44 -0.38 1.49 -13.77
C ILE A 44 1.12 1.49 -13.45
N ARG A 45 1.82 0.36 -13.65
CA ARG A 45 3.28 0.29 -13.47
C ARG A 45 4.01 1.28 -14.36
N ARG A 46 3.66 1.35 -15.65
CA ARG A 46 4.24 2.30 -16.61
C ARG A 46 3.98 3.74 -16.18
N ALA A 47 2.75 4.06 -15.78
CA ALA A 47 2.37 5.40 -15.31
C ALA A 47 3.08 5.79 -14.00
N ALA A 48 3.33 4.82 -13.12
CA ALA A 48 4.10 5.01 -11.89
C ALA A 48 5.58 5.26 -12.18
N ALA A 49 6.15 4.61 -13.20
CA ALA A 49 7.54 4.81 -13.63
C ALA A 49 7.76 6.11 -14.42
N SER A 50 6.75 6.62 -15.13
CA SER A 50 6.84 7.83 -15.95
C SER A 50 6.61 9.15 -15.19
N SER A 51 6.76 9.16 -13.85
CA SER A 51 6.57 10.34 -13.00
C SER A 51 5.19 11.01 -13.10
N SER A 52 4.15 10.28 -13.52
CA SER A 52 2.77 10.77 -13.57
C SER A 52 1.90 10.08 -12.50
N PRO A 53 2.08 10.38 -11.20
CA PRO A 53 1.38 9.66 -10.13
C PRO A 53 -0.13 9.86 -10.17
N LEU A 54 -0.60 11.02 -10.63
CA LEU A 54 -2.03 11.30 -10.83
C LEU A 54 -2.66 10.37 -11.88
N MET A 55 -1.94 10.07 -12.96
CA MET A 55 -2.43 9.18 -14.02
C MET A 55 -2.56 7.73 -13.50
N ALA A 56 -1.61 7.27 -12.68
CA ALA A 56 -1.67 5.97 -12.03
C ALA A 56 -2.93 5.85 -11.14
N LEU A 57 -3.24 6.90 -10.37
CA LEU A 57 -4.44 6.97 -9.52
C LEU A 57 -5.74 7.04 -10.32
N GLN A 58 -5.74 7.78 -11.44
CA GLN A 58 -6.89 7.82 -12.34
C GLN A 58 -7.17 6.46 -12.99
N LEU A 59 -6.12 5.75 -13.42
CA LEU A 59 -6.22 4.40 -13.96
C LEU A 59 -6.71 3.41 -12.90
N TYR A 60 -6.20 3.51 -11.67
CA TYR A 60 -6.68 2.71 -10.54
C TYR A 60 -8.18 2.95 -10.26
N SER A 61 -8.61 4.22 -10.26
CA SER A 61 -10.03 4.58 -10.06
C SER A 61 -10.93 4.06 -11.19
N ARG A 62 -10.43 4.04 -12.43
CA ARG A 62 -11.16 3.46 -13.58
C ARG A 62 -11.27 1.93 -13.45
N MET A 63 -10.20 1.27 -13.03
CA MET A 63 -10.19 -0.17 -12.77
C MET A 63 -11.23 -0.54 -11.70
N GLN A 64 -11.34 0.26 -10.64
CA GLN A 64 -12.33 0.08 -9.59
C GLN A 64 -13.78 0.17 -10.10
N ARG A 65 -14.09 1.16 -10.96
CA ARG A 65 -15.44 1.34 -11.52
C ARG A 65 -15.85 0.19 -12.46
N GLN A 66 -14.88 -0.45 -13.11
CA GLN A 66 -15.12 -1.58 -14.01
C GLN A 66 -15.22 -2.93 -13.27
N ALA A 67 -15.13 -2.93 -11.93
CA ALA A 67 -15.20 -4.12 -11.09
C ALA A 67 -14.23 -5.24 -11.51
N VAL A 68 -13.07 -4.87 -12.06
CA VAL A 68 -12.00 -5.81 -12.41
C VAL A 68 -11.38 -6.33 -11.10
N PRO A 69 -11.09 -7.64 -10.97
CA PRO A 69 -10.46 -8.16 -9.77
C PRO A 69 -9.11 -7.48 -9.54
N PHE A 70 -8.84 -7.08 -8.30
CA PHE A 70 -7.60 -6.41 -7.95
C PHE A 70 -6.46 -7.43 -7.81
N ASP A 71 -5.41 -7.24 -8.59
CA ASP A 71 -4.14 -7.93 -8.40
C ASP A 71 -3.30 -7.22 -7.32
N SER A 72 -2.53 -7.99 -6.55
CA SER A 72 -1.61 -7.47 -5.51
C SER A 72 -0.60 -6.47 -6.10
N PHE A 73 -0.15 -6.68 -7.35
CA PHE A 73 0.75 -5.77 -8.04
C PHE A 73 0.07 -4.45 -8.45
N SER A 74 -1.18 -4.47 -8.91
CA SER A 74 -1.93 -3.25 -9.23
C SER A 74 -2.08 -2.34 -8.01
N ILE A 75 -2.34 -2.94 -6.84
CA ILE A 75 -2.40 -2.24 -5.55
C ILE A 75 -1.02 -1.67 -5.19
N LEU A 76 0.03 -2.48 -5.29
CA LEU A 76 1.41 -2.08 -5.01
C LEU A 76 1.82 -0.84 -5.82
N PHE A 77 1.59 -0.85 -7.14
CA PHE A 77 1.98 0.26 -8.00
C PHE A 77 1.13 1.52 -7.74
N ALA A 78 -0.16 1.37 -7.40
CA ALA A 78 -0.99 2.49 -6.98
C ALA A 78 -0.47 3.12 -5.67
N LEU A 79 -0.12 2.30 -4.67
CA LEU A 79 0.47 2.77 -3.41
C LEU A 79 1.84 3.44 -3.63
N LYS A 80 2.67 2.87 -4.51
CA LYS A 80 3.94 3.48 -4.89
C LYS A 80 3.73 4.85 -5.52
N SER A 81 2.71 5.02 -6.36
CA SER A 81 2.37 6.32 -6.93
C SER A 81 2.00 7.37 -5.86
N CYS A 82 1.37 6.95 -4.76
CA CYS A 82 1.06 7.83 -3.62
C CYS A 82 2.32 8.33 -2.91
N THR A 83 3.42 7.57 -2.92
CA THR A 83 4.68 8.00 -2.28
C THR A 83 5.28 9.25 -2.92
N TYR A 84 4.99 9.49 -4.21
CA TYR A 84 5.42 10.70 -4.93
C TYR A 84 4.49 11.90 -4.69
N LEU A 85 3.35 11.71 -4.02
CA LEU A 85 2.34 12.74 -3.76
C LEU A 85 2.08 12.90 -2.26
N PRO A 86 3.04 13.41 -1.47
CA PRO A 86 2.94 13.47 -0.01
C PRO A 86 1.79 14.34 0.50
N HIS A 87 1.25 15.27 -0.30
CA HIS A 87 0.14 16.14 0.08
C HIS A 87 -1.25 15.49 -0.03
N ASN A 88 -1.38 14.28 -0.61
CA ASN A 88 -2.68 13.64 -0.86
C ASN A 88 -2.99 12.48 0.12
N ILE A 89 -2.90 12.74 1.43
CA ILE A 89 -3.12 11.73 2.48
C ILE A 89 -4.54 11.15 2.43
N THR A 90 -5.53 11.92 1.99
CA THR A 90 -6.92 11.47 1.84
C THR A 90 -7.05 10.29 0.89
N ILE A 91 -6.30 10.30 -0.23
CA ILE A 91 -6.31 9.21 -1.21
C ILE A 91 -5.67 7.96 -0.61
N LEU A 92 -4.55 8.13 0.11
CA LEU A 92 -3.87 7.02 0.79
C LEU A 92 -4.80 6.35 1.82
N ARG A 93 -5.50 7.13 2.64
CA ARG A 93 -6.49 6.60 3.60
C ARG A 93 -7.66 5.90 2.90
N HIS A 94 -8.13 6.43 1.77
CA HIS A 94 -9.19 5.81 0.98
C HIS A 94 -8.75 4.44 0.41
N ILE A 95 -7.55 4.38 -0.16
CA ILE A 95 -6.97 3.13 -0.66
C ILE A 95 -6.77 2.15 0.50
N HIS A 96 -6.24 2.59 1.63
CA HIS A 96 -6.07 1.74 2.82
C HIS A 96 -7.40 1.15 3.29
N ALA A 97 -8.45 1.96 3.47
CA ALA A 97 -9.78 1.47 3.85
C ALA A 97 -10.35 0.48 2.83
N HIS A 98 -10.11 0.74 1.54
CA HIS A 98 -10.51 -0.17 0.46
C HIS A 98 -9.79 -1.52 0.55
N LEU A 99 -8.49 -1.53 0.87
CA LEU A 99 -7.70 -2.75 1.04
C LEU A 99 -8.17 -3.59 2.24
N LEU A 100 -8.53 -2.93 3.35
CA LEU A 100 -9.13 -3.61 4.49
C LEU A 100 -10.47 -4.26 4.12
N LYS A 101 -11.31 -3.55 3.35
CA LYS A 101 -12.60 -4.08 2.88
C LYS A 101 -12.45 -5.29 1.95
N LEU A 102 -11.37 -5.33 1.17
CA LEU A 102 -11.05 -6.45 0.28
C LEU A 102 -10.36 -7.63 1.00
N GLY A 103 -9.99 -7.48 2.27
CA GLY A 103 -9.33 -8.52 3.04
C GLY A 103 -7.82 -8.66 2.78
N PHE A 104 -7.16 -7.64 2.21
CA PHE A 104 -5.72 -7.69 1.93
C PHE A 104 -4.82 -7.45 3.16
N SER A 105 -5.38 -7.41 4.37
CA SER A 105 -4.67 -7.07 5.62
C SER A 105 -3.54 -8.04 5.99
N THR A 106 -3.62 -9.30 5.54
CA THR A 106 -2.63 -10.34 5.87
C THR A 106 -1.41 -10.33 4.94
N HIS A 107 -1.47 -9.64 3.80
CA HIS A 107 -0.38 -9.66 2.84
C HIS A 107 0.73 -8.70 3.23
N VAL A 108 1.86 -9.26 3.69
CA VAL A 108 3.06 -8.52 4.11
C VAL A 108 3.52 -7.51 3.06
N TYR A 109 3.45 -7.84 1.78
CA TYR A 109 3.86 -6.94 0.69
C TYR A 109 2.97 -5.69 0.58
N VAL A 110 1.65 -5.85 0.74
CA VAL A 110 0.70 -4.72 0.70
C VAL A 110 0.91 -3.84 1.92
N ALA A 111 1.06 -4.44 3.10
CA ALA A 111 1.32 -3.73 4.35
C ALA A 111 2.68 -2.99 4.33
N THR A 112 3.73 -3.61 3.80
CA THR A 112 5.05 -2.97 3.59
C THR A 112 4.92 -1.74 2.68
N SER A 113 4.08 -1.84 1.64
CA SER A 113 3.89 -0.77 0.67
C SER A 113 3.05 0.38 1.20
N LEU A 114 2.02 0.06 2.00
CA LEU A 114 1.28 1.04 2.78
C LEU A 114 2.23 1.76 3.75
N LEU A 115 3.08 1.01 4.47
CA LEU A 115 4.06 1.59 5.39
C LEU A 115 5.04 2.53 4.67
N CYS A 116 5.54 2.15 3.49
CA CYS A 116 6.35 3.04 2.64
C CYS A 116 5.64 4.36 2.28
N ALA A 117 4.32 4.32 2.04
CA ALA A 117 3.54 5.50 1.70
C ALA A 117 3.18 6.34 2.93
N TYR A 118 2.93 5.72 4.07
CA TYR A 118 2.61 6.41 5.33
C TYR A 118 3.84 7.03 6.00
N ALA A 119 4.99 6.36 5.98
CA ALA A 119 6.21 6.81 6.66
C ALA A 119 6.61 8.28 6.38
N PRO A 120 6.66 8.76 5.12
CA PRO A 120 6.97 10.17 4.85
C PRO A 120 5.80 11.13 5.06
N SER A 121 4.55 10.66 4.92
CA SER A 121 3.37 11.55 4.92
C SER A 121 2.74 11.72 6.30
N LEU A 122 2.59 10.62 7.05
CA LEU A 122 1.95 10.60 8.35
C LEU A 122 2.56 9.50 9.23
N PHE A 123 3.60 9.89 9.95
CA PHE A 123 4.38 8.98 10.76
C PHE A 123 3.59 8.27 11.87
N LYS A 124 2.67 8.98 12.54
CA LYS A 124 1.86 8.38 13.62
C LYS A 124 1.03 7.19 13.11
N ASP A 125 0.39 7.36 11.95
CA ASP A 125 -0.37 6.28 11.30
C ASP A 125 0.57 5.15 10.83
N ALA A 126 1.81 5.47 10.43
CA ALA A 126 2.81 4.46 10.08
C ALA A 126 3.20 3.58 11.29
N CYS A 127 3.36 4.18 12.48
CA CYS A 127 3.63 3.42 13.71
C CYS A 127 2.47 2.49 14.07
N ILE A 128 1.23 3.00 14.03
CA ILE A 128 0.03 2.20 14.30
C ILE A 128 -0.04 1.02 13.32
N LEU A 129 0.15 1.29 12.03
CA LEU A 129 0.15 0.26 11.01
C LEU A 129 1.25 -0.78 11.28
N PHE A 130 2.46 -0.35 11.64
CA PHE A 130 3.55 -1.26 11.97
C PHE A 130 3.22 -2.17 13.17
N ASP A 131 2.55 -1.63 14.19
CA ASP A 131 2.12 -2.39 15.37
C ASP A 131 1.01 -3.40 15.04
N GLU A 132 0.09 -3.05 14.14
CA GLU A 132 -0.98 -3.92 13.64
C GLU A 132 -0.48 -5.04 12.71
N MET A 133 0.71 -4.91 12.11
CA MET A 133 1.24 -5.91 11.18
C MET A 133 1.56 -7.24 11.89
N PRO A 134 0.90 -8.36 11.50
CA PRO A 134 1.15 -9.67 12.12
C PRO A 134 2.51 -10.26 11.72
N LEU A 135 3.00 -9.89 10.54
CA LEU A 135 4.27 -10.36 9.98
C LEU A 135 5.06 -9.15 9.46
N ARG A 136 6.31 -9.04 9.92
CA ARG A 136 7.23 -7.93 9.60
C ARG A 136 8.48 -8.50 8.94
N ASN A 137 8.86 -7.96 7.79
CA ASN A 137 10.09 -8.33 7.08
C ASN A 137 11.19 -7.28 7.35
N THR A 138 12.44 -7.58 6.96
CA THR A 138 13.58 -6.66 7.13
C THR A 138 13.31 -5.28 6.53
N VAL A 139 12.59 -5.22 5.40
CA VAL A 139 12.20 -3.96 4.74
C VAL A 139 11.29 -3.10 5.62
N THR A 140 10.29 -3.68 6.30
CA THR A 140 9.39 -2.94 7.21
C THR A 140 10.13 -2.30 8.38
N TRP A 141 11.11 -2.99 8.94
CA TRP A 141 11.98 -2.44 9.99
C TRP A 141 12.85 -1.31 9.47
N ASN A 142 13.48 -1.50 8.30
CA ASN A 142 14.32 -0.48 7.66
C ASN A 142 13.51 0.81 7.37
N ILE A 143 12.25 0.68 6.92
CA ILE A 143 11.36 1.83 6.72
C ILE A 143 11.15 2.60 8.02
N MET A 144 10.85 1.91 9.13
CA MET A 144 10.65 2.57 10.42
C MET A 144 11.92 3.28 10.91
N ILE A 145 13.08 2.64 10.79
CA ILE A 145 14.38 3.23 11.18
C ILE A 145 14.63 4.51 10.39
N THR A 146 14.48 4.48 9.07
CA THR A 146 14.62 5.68 8.23
C THR A 146 13.58 6.74 8.57
N ALA A 147 12.36 6.34 8.93
CA ALA A 147 11.30 7.27 9.31
C ALA A 147 11.60 7.98 10.64
N TYR A 148 12.03 7.25 11.69
CA TYR A 148 12.47 7.83 12.97
C TYR A 148 13.70 8.74 12.79
N SER A 149 14.66 8.30 11.97
CA SER A 149 15.84 9.08 11.61
C SER A 149 15.48 10.46 11.03
N ARG A 150 14.50 10.50 10.12
CA ARG A 150 14.03 11.76 9.50
C ARG A 150 13.32 12.68 10.48
N GLN A 151 12.81 12.15 11.59
CA GLN A 151 12.23 12.95 12.66
C GLN A 151 13.25 13.48 13.66
N GLY A 152 14.51 13.08 13.52
CA GLY A 152 15.57 13.42 14.47
C GLY A 152 15.66 12.49 15.67
N ASP A 153 14.81 11.46 15.74
CA ASP A 153 14.78 10.51 16.84
C ASP A 153 15.67 9.29 16.55
N VAL A 154 16.99 9.53 16.56
CA VAL A 154 18.00 8.48 16.31
C VAL A 154 18.03 7.45 17.43
N THR A 155 17.68 7.83 18.67
CA THR A 155 17.66 6.90 19.81
C THR A 155 16.56 5.86 19.63
N THR A 156 15.35 6.27 19.22
CA THR A 156 14.30 5.31 18.90
C THR A 156 14.62 4.52 17.64
N ALA A 157 15.23 5.13 16.61
CA ALA A 157 15.71 4.41 15.44
C ALA A 157 16.69 3.27 15.82
N ARG A 158 17.62 3.53 16.76
CA ARG A 158 18.52 2.52 17.33
C ARG A 158 17.77 1.41 18.06
N ILE A 159 16.80 1.74 18.91
CA ILE A 159 15.99 0.74 19.61
C ILE A 159 15.30 -0.20 18.61
N PHE A 160 14.78 0.34 17.51
CA PHE A 160 14.18 -0.47 16.45
C PHE A 160 15.21 -1.37 15.76
N PHE A 161 16.39 -0.86 15.44
CA PHE A 161 17.49 -1.63 14.86
C PHE A 161 17.98 -2.75 15.77
N ASP A 162 18.07 -2.49 17.07
CA ASP A 162 18.48 -3.47 18.06
C ASP A 162 17.45 -4.61 18.19
N ARG A 163 16.16 -4.29 18.06
CA ARG A 163 15.04 -5.26 18.05
C ARG A 163 14.90 -6.05 16.75
N MET A 164 15.60 -5.69 15.67
CA MET A 164 15.50 -6.42 14.41
C MET A 164 16.04 -7.85 14.56
N PRO A 165 15.27 -8.88 14.17
CA PRO A 165 15.72 -10.28 14.27
C PRO A 165 16.82 -10.61 13.25
N VAL A 166 16.78 -9.98 12.09
CA VAL A 166 17.75 -10.15 11.00
C VAL A 166 18.10 -8.76 10.49
N ARG A 167 19.39 -8.49 10.32
CA ARG A 167 19.92 -7.22 9.83
C ARG A 167 20.62 -7.46 8.50
N ASP A 168 20.29 -6.67 7.49
CA ASP A 168 20.95 -6.71 6.18
C ASP A 168 21.82 -5.46 5.97
N VAL A 169 22.53 -5.42 4.84
CA VAL A 169 23.35 -4.27 4.47
C VAL A 169 22.53 -2.98 4.47
N ALA A 170 21.27 -3.06 4.02
CA ALA A 170 20.36 -1.92 4.01
C ALA A 170 20.01 -1.42 5.42
N SER A 171 19.85 -2.32 6.42
CA SER A 171 19.65 -1.94 7.82
C SER A 171 20.83 -1.14 8.36
N TRP A 172 22.06 -1.60 8.11
CA TRP A 172 23.27 -0.91 8.56
C TRP A 172 23.44 0.43 7.85
N SER A 173 23.24 0.47 6.53
CA SER A 173 23.29 1.72 5.76
C SER A 173 22.24 2.73 6.24
N ALA A 174 21.02 2.28 6.57
CA ALA A 174 19.97 3.14 7.14
C ALA A 174 20.39 3.73 8.48
N MET A 175 21.08 2.96 9.34
CA MET A 175 21.59 3.46 10.62
C MET A 175 22.74 4.46 10.44
N ILE A 176 23.66 4.20 9.50
CA ILE A 176 24.74 5.16 9.16
C ILE A 176 24.14 6.48 8.70
N ALA A 177 23.20 6.43 7.76
CA ALA A 177 22.51 7.62 7.28
C ALA A 177 21.82 8.36 8.43
N ALA A 178 21.22 7.63 9.38
CA ALA A 178 20.59 8.25 10.53
C ALA A 178 21.55 9.04 11.44
N TYR A 179 22.74 8.51 11.69
CA TYR A 179 23.77 9.21 12.46
C TYR A 179 24.35 10.42 11.72
N MET A 180 24.54 10.28 10.41
CA MET A 180 25.06 11.33 9.54
C MET A 180 24.07 12.51 9.45
N ASP A 181 22.80 12.24 9.15
CA ASP A 181 21.77 13.26 8.94
C ASP A 181 21.46 14.06 10.21
N ASN A 182 21.70 13.46 11.39
CA ASN A 182 21.44 14.08 12.69
C ASN A 182 22.68 14.68 13.35
N SER A 183 23.80 14.81 12.63
CA SER A 183 25.06 15.34 13.14
C SER A 183 25.62 14.59 14.38
N LEU A 184 25.22 13.33 14.57
CA LEU A 184 25.64 12.44 15.66
C LEU A 184 26.73 11.45 15.20
N TRP A 185 27.53 11.86 14.23
CA TRP A 185 28.64 11.12 13.63
C TRP A 185 29.61 10.46 14.62
N ASP A 186 29.93 11.11 15.73
CA ASP A 186 30.82 10.58 16.77
C ASP A 186 30.27 9.29 17.42
N GLN A 187 28.98 9.29 17.74
CA GLN A 187 28.27 8.10 18.22
C GLN A 187 28.16 7.02 17.13
N GLY A 188 28.00 7.43 15.88
CA GLY A 188 28.04 6.56 14.71
C GLY A 188 29.37 5.81 14.62
N CYS A 189 30.50 6.53 14.62
CA CYS A 189 31.84 5.95 14.57
C CYS A 189 32.07 4.94 15.71
N HIS A 190 31.70 5.28 16.94
CA HIS A 190 31.82 4.36 18.08
C HIS A 190 30.96 3.09 17.92
N PHE A 191 29.81 3.18 17.23
CA PHE A 191 28.95 2.03 17.00
C PHE A 191 29.52 1.02 16.00
N PHE A 192 30.21 1.48 14.95
CA PHE A 192 30.72 0.60 13.89
C PHE A 192 32.11 0.00 14.16
N VAL A 193 32.80 0.48 15.18
CA VAL A 193 34.17 0.02 15.54
C VAL A 193 34.16 -1.20 16.47
N LYS A 194 32.98 -1.65 16.93
CA LYS A 194 32.80 -2.89 17.72
C LYS A 194 32.42 -4.07 16.86
#